data_AF-A0A944E3F1-F1
#
_entry.id   AF-A0A944E3F1-F1
#
_cell.length_a   1.000
_cell.length_b   1.000
_cell.length_c   1.000
_cell.angle_alpha   90.00
_cell.angle_beta   90.00
_cell.angle_gamma   90.00
#
_symmetry.space_group_name_H-M   'P 1'
#
loop_
_entity.id
_entity.type
_entity.pdbx_description
1 polymer ?
#
loop_
_entity_poly.entity_id
_entity_poly.type
_entity_poly.pdbx_seq_one_letter_code
_entity_poly.pdbx_strand_id
1 'polypeptide(L)' 'MSGRAAPFYCPYCGDEDLRPSEEGHGAWECGACNRAFRLSFLGLLSRGPAKGAPNDRP' A
#
# COMPACT_ATOMS: atom_id res chain seq x y z
N MET A 1 12.26 -13.34 8.83
CA MET A 1 11.01 -12.88 8.18
C MET A 1 11.39 -12.00 6.99
N SER A 2 10.98 -12.38 5.77
CA SER A 2 11.24 -11.61 4.54
C SER A 2 10.46 -10.29 4.58
N GLY A 3 11.15 -9.17 4.77
CA GLY A 3 10.57 -7.83 4.97
C GLY A 3 10.01 -7.18 3.71
N ARG A 4 9.10 -7.85 2.98
CA ARG A 4 8.44 -7.29 1.80
C ARG A 4 6.93 -7.36 1.98
N ALA A 5 6.34 -6.29 2.51
CA ALA A 5 4.90 -6.09 2.34
C ALA A 5 4.66 -5.81 0.85
N ALA A 6 4.07 -6.78 0.15
CA ALA A 6 3.63 -6.59 -1.22
C ALA A 6 2.24 -5.95 -1.22
N PRO A 7 1.99 -4.93 -2.05
CA PRO A 7 0.62 -4.52 -2.35
C PRO A 7 -0.11 -5.67 -3.06
N PHE A 8 -1.39 -5.87 -2.72
CA PHE A 8 -2.23 -6.84 -3.41
C PHE A 8 -2.93 -6.23 -4.64
N TYR A 9 -3.22 -4.93 -4.62
CA TYR A 9 -3.97 -4.24 -5.68
C TYR A 9 -3.25 -2.98 -6.16
N CYS A 10 -3.26 -2.76 -7.47
CA CYS A 10 -2.71 -1.56 -8.08
C CYS A 10 -3.53 -0.35 -7.61
N PRO A 11 -2.90 0.70 -7.04
CA PRO A 11 -3.63 1.87 -6.53
C PRO A 11 -4.30 2.69 -7.64
N TYR A 12 -4.00 2.41 -8.91
CA TYR A 12 -4.55 3.13 -10.06
C TYR A 12 -5.66 2.38 -10.79
N CYS A 13 -5.59 1.05 -10.93
CA CYS A 13 -6.58 0.28 -11.69
C CYS A 13 -7.25 -0.85 -10.92
N GLY A 14 -6.78 -1.17 -9.70
CA GLY A 14 -7.34 -2.25 -8.88
C GLY A 14 -6.97 -3.67 -9.33
N ASP A 15 -6.10 -3.82 -10.32
CA ASP A 15 -5.60 -5.12 -10.79
C ASP A 15 -4.52 -5.70 -9.86
N GLU A 16 -4.30 -7.01 -9.90
CA GLU A 16 -3.37 -7.77 -9.06
C GLU A 16 -2.05 -8.13 -9.78
N ASP A 17 -1.91 -7.82 -11.08
CA ASP A 17 -0.66 -7.99 -11.84
C ASP A 17 0.41 -6.97 -11.43
N LEU A 18 0.95 -7.14 -10.21
CA LEU A 18 1.95 -6.30 -9.58
C LEU A 18 3.29 -7.02 -9.45
N ARG A 19 4.36 -6.39 -9.94
CA ARG A 19 5.73 -6.91 -9.86
C ARG A 19 6.67 -5.86 -9.26
N PRO A 20 7.68 -6.25 -8.46
CA PRO A 20 8.74 -5.33 -8.04
C PRO A 20 9.43 -4.73 -9.27
N SER A 21 9.70 -3.42 -9.23
CA SER A 21 10.44 -2.74 -10.29
C SER A 21 11.95 -2.71 -9.96
N GLU A 22 12.77 -2.78 -11.01
CA GLU A 22 14.23 -2.68 -10.93
C GLU A 22 14.72 -1.28 -10.50
N GLU A 23 13.85 -0.26 -10.42
CA GLU A 23 14.15 1.08 -9.88
C GLU A 23 14.52 1.07 -8.38
N GLY A 24 14.35 -0.06 -7.69
CA GLY A 24 14.90 -0.32 -6.37
C GLY A 24 13.86 -0.48 -5.27
N HIS A 25 14.29 -0.28 -4.01
CA HIS A 25 13.48 -0.65 -2.84
C HIS A 25 12.10 0.01 -2.81
N GLY A 26 11.05 -0.82 -2.77
CA GLY A 26 9.67 -0.36 -2.71
C GLY A 26 9.11 0.11 -4.04
N ALA A 27 9.86 0.02 -5.15
CA ALA A 27 9.34 0.28 -6.49
C ALA A 27 8.51 -0.92 -6.99
N TRP A 28 7.39 -0.63 -7.64
CA TRP A 28 6.44 -1.60 -8.17
C TRP A 28 5.94 -1.13 -9.54
N GLU A 29 5.64 -2.09 -10.39
CA GLU A 29 4.99 -1.88 -11.67
C GLU A 29 3.71 -2.73 -11.77
N CYS A 30 2.68 -2.18 -12.42
CA CYS A 30 1.46 -2.90 -12.76
C CYS A 30 1.46 -3.27 -14.24
N GLY A 31 1.42 -4.57 -14.56
CA GLY A 31 1.40 -5.02 -15.96
C GLY A 31 0.07 -4.77 -16.66
N ALA A 32 -1.05 -4.74 -15.93
CA ALA A 32 -2.38 -4.49 -16.49
C ALA A 32 -2.59 -3.05 -17.00
N CYS A 33 -2.03 -2.05 -16.30
CA CYS A 33 -2.19 -0.63 -16.69
C CYS A 33 -0.88 0.09 -17.00
N ASN A 34 0.25 -0.63 -17.01
CA ASN A 34 1.59 -0.14 -17.34
C ASN A 34 2.03 1.10 -16.54
N ARG A 35 1.74 1.15 -15.24
CA ARG A 35 2.15 2.24 -14.34
C ARG A 35 3.18 1.74 -13.33
N ALA A 36 4.21 2.54 -13.11
CA ALA A 36 5.19 2.34 -12.04
C ALA A 36 4.88 3.27 -10.85
N PHE A 37 5.14 2.81 -9.63
CA PHE A 37 4.95 3.58 -8.39
C PHE A 37 5.86 3.08 -7.27
N ARG A 38 5.99 3.86 -6.20
CA ARG A 38 6.82 3.52 -5.05
C ARG A 38 6.00 3.50 -3.76
N LEU A 39 6.21 2.48 -2.94
CA LEU A 39 5.66 2.35 -1.58
C LEU A 39 6.76 2.53 -0.54
N SER A 40 6.42 3.21 0.54
CA SER A 40 7.31 3.46 1.67
C SER A 40 6.59 3.16 2.97
N PHE A 41 7.23 2.38 3.85
CA PHE A 41 6.78 2.27 5.23
C PHE A 41 7.20 3.54 5.98
N LEU A 42 6.22 4.29 6.49
CA LEU A 42 6.46 5.57 7.18
C LEU A 42 6.71 5.41 8.68
N GLY A 43 6.54 4.20 9.24
CA GLY A 43 6.54 3.96 10.68
C GLY A 43 5.14 3.84 11.26
N LEU A 44 5.06 3.81 12.59
CA LEU A 44 3.79 3.85 13.32
C LEU A 44 3.36 5.30 13.51
N LEU A 45 2.10 5.61 13.22
CA LEU A 45 1.55 6.96 13.42
C LEU A 45 1.41 7.25 14.93
N SER A 46 1.80 8.47 15.35
CA SER A 46 1.76 8.89 16.77
C SER A 46 0.35 8.89 17.37
N ARG A 47 -0.66 9.18 16.54
CA ARG A 47 -2.06 8.95 16.89
C ARG A 47 -2.41 7.54 16.44
N GLY A 48 -2.45 6.62 17.41
CA GLY A 48 -2.88 5.25 17.17
C GLY A 48 -4.28 5.19 16.53
N PRO A 49 -4.67 4.05 15.94
CA PRO A 49 -5.99 3.88 15.36
C PRO A 49 -7.06 4.28 16.39
N ALA A 50 -7.94 5.22 16.04
CA ALA A 50 -9.03 5.62 16.92
C ALA A 50 -9.91 4.39 17.16
N LYS A 51 -9.86 3.82 18.38
CA LYS A 51 -10.81 2.80 18.80
C LYS A 51 -12.18 3.47 18.82
N GLY A 52 -13.05 3.03 17.89
CA GLY A 52 -14.47 3.34 17.79
C GLY A 52 -14.90 4.68 18.39
N ALA A 53 -15.13 5.69 17.55
CA ALA A 53 -16.03 6.75 17.97
C ALA A 53 -17.34 6.05 18.41
N PRO A 54 -17.79 6.19 19.68
CA PRO A 54 -19.13 5.77 20.01
C PRO A 54 -20.06 6.55 19.09
N ASN A 55 -20.91 5.82 18.39
CA ASN A 55 -22.13 6.35 17.82
C ASN A 55 -22.96 6.88 18.99
N ASP A 56 -22.70 8.11 19.41
CA ASP A 56 -23.58 8.84 20.31
C ASP A 56 -24.39 9.84 19.50
N ARG A 57 -25.67 9.83 19.84
CA ARG A 57 -26.82 9.96 18.96
C ARG A 57 -27.32 11.41 18.93
N PRO A 58 -28.47 11.70 18.30
CA PRO A 58 -29.76 11.41 18.96
C PRO A 58 -30.61 10.31 18.32
#